data_AF-A0A3P8CT55-F1
#
_entry.id   AF-A0A3P8CT55-F1
#
_cell.length_a   1.000
_cell.length_b   1.000
_cell.length_c   1.000
_cell.angle_alpha   90.00
_cell.angle_beta   90.00
_cell.angle_gamma   90.00
#
_symmetry.space_group_name_H-M   'P 1'
#
loop_
_entity.id
_entity.type
_entity.pdbx_description
1 polymer ?
#
loop_
_entity_poly.entity_id
_entity_poly.type
_entity_poly.pdbx_seq_one_letter_code
_entity_poly.pdbx_strand_id
1 'polypeptide(L)'
;MLQRISNAIGIPVERRGLEECSCMGAAIVAGVGAGLWPSFSAATEAVHKRLQLEANSLPSVEINNTDLNNNKKLNPHKLYGRFMPESSEICISIKKRYHIWSHIRASYLRKK
;
A
#
# COMPACT_ATOMS: atom_id res chain seq x y z
N MET A 1 4.68 6.42 7.60
CA MET A 1 4.89 7.08 6.28
C MET A 1 3.61 7.08 5.43
N LEU A 2 2.92 5.95 5.25
CA LEU A 2 1.74 5.83 4.38
C LEU A 2 0.55 6.72 4.77
N GLN A 3 0.29 6.91 6.07
CA GLN A 3 -0.72 7.87 6.55
C GLN A 3 -0.46 9.31 6.04
N ARG A 4 0.81 9.74 6.05
CA ARG A 4 1.18 11.07 5.54
C ARG A 4 0.98 11.18 4.03
N ILE A 5 1.20 10.10 3.29
CA ILE A 5 0.96 10.04 1.84
C ILE A 5 -0.54 10.16 1.58
N SER A 6 -1.37 9.36 2.27
CA SER A 6 -2.83 9.42 2.19
C SER A 6 -3.36 10.83 2.46
N ASN A 7 -2.89 11.48 3.54
CA ASN A 7 -3.24 12.86 3.85
C ASN A 7 -2.76 13.87 2.79
N ALA A 8 -1.60 13.65 2.17
CA ALA A 8 -1.05 14.56 1.16
C ALA A 8 -1.81 14.49 -0.17
N ILE A 9 -2.13 13.28 -0.63
CA ILE A 9 -2.87 13.07 -1.89
C ILE A 9 -4.38 13.23 -1.69
N GLY A 10 -4.88 13.08 -0.45
CA GLY A 10 -6.29 13.19 -0.09
C GLY A 10 -7.14 12.00 -0.55
N ILE A 11 -6.52 10.85 -0.78
CA ILE A 11 -7.16 9.62 -1.29
C ILE A 11 -6.67 8.45 -0.42
N PRO A 12 -7.53 7.47 -0.12
CA PRO A 12 -7.13 6.23 0.53
C PRO A 12 -5.88 5.58 -0.06
N VAL A 13 -4.95 5.16 0.81
CA VAL A 13 -3.76 4.40 0.40
C VAL A 13 -3.88 2.99 0.95
N GLU A 14 -3.77 2.01 0.07
CA GLU A 14 -3.77 0.59 0.42
C GLU A 14 -2.37 0.02 0.27
N ARG A 15 -1.83 -0.54 1.36
CA ARG A 15 -0.64 -1.38 1.31
C ARG A 15 -1.09 -2.83 1.23
N ARG A 16 -0.77 -3.49 0.12
CA ARG A 16 -0.89 -4.95 0.04
C ARG A 16 0.30 -5.58 0.76
N GLY A 17 0.07 -6.65 1.51
CA GLY A 17 1.09 -7.37 2.28
C GLY A 17 2.05 -8.23 1.43
N LEU A 18 2.20 -7.92 0.14
CA LEU A 18 3.17 -8.55 -0.74
C LEU A 18 4.42 -7.70 -0.78
N GLU A 19 5.54 -8.27 -0.34
CA GLU A 19 6.83 -7.59 -0.38
C GLU A 19 7.39 -7.50 -1.82
N GLU A 20 7.01 -8.42 -2.71
CA GLU A 20 7.55 -8.50 -4.07
C GLU A 20 6.47 -8.41 -5.17
N CYS A 21 5.91 -7.22 -5.37
CA CYS A 21 4.94 -6.98 -6.44
C CYS A 21 5.53 -7.17 -7.85
N SER A 22 6.81 -6.89 -8.04
CA SER A 22 7.47 -6.94 -9.36
C SER A 22 7.64 -8.38 -9.86
N CYS A 23 8.14 -9.29 -9.02
CA CYS A 23 8.31 -10.69 -9.40
C CYS A 23 6.94 -11.36 -9.63
N MET A 24 5.93 -11.02 -8.82
CA MET A 24 4.57 -11.50 -8.99
C MET A 24 3.96 -11.03 -10.33
N GLY A 25 4.16 -9.76 -10.69
CA GLY A 25 3.75 -9.23 -11.99
C GLY A 25 4.39 -9.99 -13.15
N ALA A 26 5.70 -10.23 -13.07
CA ALA A 26 6.42 -11.02 -14.07
C ALA A 26 5.90 -12.46 -14.17
N ALA A 27 5.64 -13.11 -13.04
CA ALA A 27 5.10 -14.47 -13.00
C ALA A 27 3.69 -14.56 -13.60
N ILE A 28 2.83 -13.55 -13.34
CA ILE A 28 1.50 -13.45 -13.94
C ILE A 28 1.61 -13.33 -15.47
N VAL A 29 2.46 -12.43 -15.96
CA VAL A 29 2.67 -12.24 -17.41
C VAL A 29 3.18 -13.52 -18.06
N ALA A 30 4.19 -14.16 -17.45
CA ALA A 30 4.74 -15.42 -17.97
C ALA A 30 3.70 -16.54 -17.98
N GLY A 31 2.89 -16.67 -16.93
CA GLY A 31 1.85 -17.69 -16.85
C GLY A 31 0.73 -17.49 -17.88
N VAL A 32 0.30 -16.25 -18.12
CA VAL A 32 -0.66 -15.94 -19.20
C VAL A 32 -0.04 -16.26 -20.57
N GLY A 33 1.20 -15.85 -20.81
CA GLY A 33 1.92 -16.14 -22.06
C GLY A 33 2.15 -17.63 -22.31
N ALA A 34 2.31 -18.43 -21.26
CA ALA A 34 2.44 -19.88 -21.32
C ALA A 34 1.08 -20.61 -21.40
N GLY A 35 -0.04 -19.89 -21.35
CA GLY A 35 -1.39 -20.49 -21.38
C GLY A 35 -1.84 -21.11 -20.06
N LEU A 36 -1.12 -20.89 -18.94
CA LEU A 36 -1.51 -21.37 -17.60
C LEU A 36 -2.81 -20.70 -17.12
N TRP A 37 -3.01 -19.43 -17.50
CA TRP A 37 -4.26 -18.72 -17.28
C TRP A 37 -4.82 -18.21 -18.61
N PRO A 38 -6.15 -18.26 -18.79
CA PRO A 38 -6.78 -17.84 -20.04
C PRO A 38 -6.73 -16.32 -20.25
N SER A 39 -6.51 -15.54 -19.18
CA SER A 39 -6.39 -14.08 -19.26
C SER A 39 -5.66 -13.52 -18.04
N PHE A 40 -5.22 -12.26 -18.14
CA PHE A 40 -4.66 -11.52 -17.01
C PHE A 40 -5.65 -11.40 -15.85
N SER A 41 -6.94 -11.19 -16.13
CA SER A 41 -7.98 -11.13 -15.09
C SER A 41 -8.02 -12.43 -14.29
N ALA A 42 -8.09 -13.57 -15.00
CA ALA A 42 -8.12 -14.89 -14.37
C ALA A 42 -6.86 -15.16 -13.52
N ALA A 43 -5.69 -14.78 -14.01
CA ALA A 43 -4.44 -14.91 -13.26
C ALA A 43 -4.45 -14.04 -11.98
N THR A 44 -4.82 -12.76 -12.09
CA THR A 44 -4.87 -11.85 -10.93
C THR A 44 -5.91 -12.28 -9.90
N GLU A 45 -7.07 -12.79 -10.32
CA GLU A 45 -8.09 -13.32 -9.42
C GLU A 45 -7.61 -14.59 -8.69
N ALA A 46 -6.96 -15.51 -9.41
CA ALA A 46 -6.43 -16.73 -8.81
C ALA A 46 -5.38 -16.41 -7.73
N VAL A 47 -4.48 -15.48 -8.05
CA VAL A 47 -3.47 -14.98 -7.10
C VAL A 47 -4.14 -14.26 -5.93
N HIS A 48 -5.14 -13.41 -6.18
CA HIS A 48 -5.84 -12.68 -5.13
C HIS A 48 -6.58 -13.61 -4.17
N LYS A 49 -7.30 -14.61 -4.68
CA LYS A 49 -7.98 -15.63 -3.87
C LYS A 49 -7.00 -16.40 -3.00
N ARG A 50 -5.84 -16.77 -3.55
CA ARG A 50 -4.79 -17.47 -2.80
C ARG A 50 -4.27 -16.62 -1.63
N LEU A 51 -4.00 -15.34 -1.87
CA LEU A 51 -3.53 -14.41 -0.83
C LEU A 51 -4.57 -14.18 0.27
N GLN A 52 -5.86 -14.11 -0.09
CA GLN A 52 -6.94 -14.00 0.89
C GLN A 52 -7.06 -15.25 1.76
N LEU A 53 -6.97 -16.44 1.15
CA LEU A 53 -6.99 -17.70 1.89
C LEU A 53 -5.81 -17.81 2.86
N GLU A 54 -4.62 -17.42 2.41
CA GLU A 54 -3.41 -17.40 3.25
C GLU A 54 -3.57 -16.42 4.43
N ALA A 55 -4.14 -15.22 4.19
CA ALA A 55 -4.44 -14.26 5.24
C ALA A 55 -5.48 -14.77 6.26
N ASN A 56 -6.50 -15.50 5.81
CA ASN A 56 -7.59 -16.01 6.65
C ASN A 56 -7.26 -17.33 7.39
N SER A 57 -6.21 -18.04 6.96
CA SER A 57 -5.79 -19.31 7.56
C SER A 57 -4.98 -19.17 8.86
N LEU A 58 -4.66 -17.94 9.27
CA LEU A 58 -3.94 -17.63 10.51
C LEU A 58 -4.91 -17.07 11.56
N PRO A 59 -4.80 -17.47 12.84
CA PRO A 59 -5.72 -17.02 13.88
C PRO A 59 -5.66 -15.50 14.03
N SER A 60 -6.81 -14.86 13.82
CA SER A 60 -7.03 -13.45 14.12
C SER A 60 -6.98 -13.25 15.63
N VAL A 61 -5.80 -12.92 16.17
CA VAL A 61 -5.69 -12.42 17.54
C VAL A 61 -6.31 -11.02 17.54
N GLU A 62 -7.53 -10.90 18.07
CA GLU A 62 -8.12 -9.63 18.48
C GLU A 62 -7.16 -8.98 19.48
N ILE A 63 -6.52 -7.88 19.07
CA ILE A 63 -5.66 -7.11 19.95
C ILE A 63 -6.58 -6.15 20.70
N ASN A 64 -6.96 -6.53 21.93
CA ASN A 64 -7.34 -5.55 22.92
C ASN A 64 -6.11 -4.67 23.19
N ASN A 65 -6.31 -3.35 23.19
CA ASN A 65 -5.27 -2.33 23.35
C ASN A 65 -4.65 -2.38 24.76
N THR A 66 -3.76 -3.34 25.05
CA THR A 66 -3.06 -3.33 26.35
C THR A 66 -1.68 -3.99 26.41
N ASP A 67 -1.02 -4.34 25.30
CA ASP A 67 0.31 -4.98 25.40
C ASP A 67 1.40 -4.22 24.63
N LEU A 68 1.86 -3.13 25.24
CA LEU A 68 3.12 -2.44 24.92
C LEU A 68 4.31 -3.16 25.58
N ASN A 69 4.49 -4.45 25.36
CA ASN A 69 5.77 -5.12 25.61
C ASN A 69 5.70 -6.55 25.11
N ASN A 70 6.21 -6.84 23.91
CA ASN A 70 6.73 -8.16 23.56
C ASN A 70 7.43 -8.07 22.20
N ASN A 71 8.71 -8.44 22.19
CA ASN A 71 9.56 -8.59 21.01
C ASN A 71 9.11 -9.78 20.15
N LYS A 72 7.89 -9.74 19.61
CA LYS A 72 7.42 -10.70 18.62
C LYS A 72 7.84 -10.21 17.24
N LYS A 73 8.73 -10.98 16.62
CA LYS A 73 9.10 -10.94 15.20
C LYS A 73 7.88 -10.53 14.37
N LEU A 74 7.94 -9.35 13.77
CA LEU A 74 6.85 -8.75 13.01
C LEU A 74 6.44 -9.74 11.90
N ASN A 75 5.24 -10.31 11.98
CA ASN A 75 4.73 -11.18 10.94
C ASN A 75 4.62 -10.37 9.63
N PRO A 76 5.34 -10.73 8.55
CA PRO A 76 5.35 -9.94 7.30
C PRO A 76 3.96 -9.86 6.65
N HIS A 77 3.09 -10.84 6.92
CA HIS A 77 1.72 -10.89 6.41
C HIS A 77 0.74 -9.95 7.14
N LYS A 78 1.16 -9.24 8.19
CA LYS A 78 0.33 -8.24 8.91
C LYS A 78 0.32 -6.86 8.24
N LEU A 79 0.90 -6.73 7.04
CA LEU A 79 1.08 -5.45 6.34
C LEU A 79 -0.13 -5.02 5.48
N TYR A 80 -1.27 -5.70 5.56
CA TYR A 80 -2.49 -5.19 4.95
C TYR A 80 -2.98 -3.98 5.76
N GLY A 81 -2.76 -2.80 5.21
CA GLY A 81 -3.09 -1.53 5.87
C GLY A 81 -3.76 -0.59 4.91
N ARG A 82 -5.00 -0.21 5.21
CA ARG A 82 -5.73 0.83 4.50
C ARG A 82 -5.66 2.11 5.31
N PHE A 83 -5.05 3.15 4.75
CA PHE A 83 -4.84 4.44 5.40
C PHE A 83 -5.83 5.44 4.83
N MET A 84 -6.85 5.78 5.62
CA MET A 84 -7.80 6.84 5.29
C MET A 84 -7.19 8.22 5.56
N PRO A 85 -7.52 9.25 4.78
CA PRO A 85 -7.17 10.62 5.13
C PRO A 85 -7.76 10.98 6.50
N GLU A 86 -6.94 11.51 7.41
CA GLU A 86 -7.34 11.77 8.80
C GLU A 86 -8.41 12.87 8.92
N SER A 87 -8.20 13.99 8.23
CA SER A 87 -9.16 15.09 8.20
C SER A 87 -8.97 15.99 6.99
N SER A 88 -10.03 16.73 6.63
CA SER A 88 -10.00 17.66 5.51
C SER A 88 -9.02 18.82 5.74
N GLU A 89 -8.91 19.27 6.98
CA GLU A 89 -8.08 20.40 7.41
C GLU A 89 -6.60 20.04 7.31
N ILE A 90 -6.22 18.83 7.73
CA ILE A 90 -4.86 18.30 7.59
C ILE A 90 -4.47 18.22 6.11
N CYS A 91 -5.37 17.69 5.26
CA CYS A 91 -5.15 17.59 3.83
C CYS A 91 -4.95 18.97 3.18
N ILE A 92 -5.81 19.94 3.52
CA ILE A 92 -5.72 21.33 3.03
C ILE A 92 -4.39 21.98 3.46
N SER A 93 -4.01 21.81 4.73
CA SER A 93 -2.75 22.34 5.28
C SER A 93 -1.51 21.78 4.57
N ILE A 94 -1.51 20.47 4.27
CA ILE A 94 -0.43 19.84 3.51
C ILE A 94 -0.38 20.35 2.07
N LYS A 95 -1.52 20.48 1.39
CA LYS A 95 -1.60 21.03 0.03
C LYS A 95 -1.06 22.44 -0.06
N LYS A 96 -1.39 23.32 0.91
CA LYS A 96 -0.84 24.68 0.98
C LYS A 96 0.69 24.68 1.04
N ARG A 97 1.28 23.85 1.90
CA ARG A 97 2.74 23.71 2.00
C ARG A 97 3.36 23.18 0.71
N TYR A 98 2.70 22.24 0.04
CA TYR A 98 3.16 21.73 -1.26
C TYR A 98 3.16 22.79 -2.36
N HIS A 99 2.14 23.66 -2.40
CA HIS A 99 2.11 24.80 -3.32
C HIS A 99 3.29 25.75 -3.09
N ILE A 100 3.57 26.09 -1.83
CA ILE A 100 4.73 26.94 -1.49
C ILE A 100 6.04 26.28 -1.97
N TRP A 101 6.23 25.00 -1.67
CA TRP A 101 7.41 24.25 -2.13
C TRP A 101 7.53 24.24 -3.66
N SER A 102 6.42 24.05 -4.37
CA SER A 102 6.39 24.06 -5.84
C SER A 102 6.83 25.41 -6.41
N HIS A 103 6.34 26.52 -5.85
CA HIS A 103 6.76 27.86 -6.24
C HIS A 103 8.26 28.12 -5.99
N ILE A 104 8.76 27.70 -4.83
CA ILE A 104 10.18 27.82 -4.48
C ILE A 104 11.01 27.00 -5.47
N ARG A 105 10.68 25.73 -5.70
CA ARG A 105 11.38 24.85 -6.64
C ARG A 105 11.41 25.41 -8.06
N ALA A 106 10.29 25.94 -8.55
CA ALA A 106 10.22 26.57 -9.87
C ALA A 106 11.17 27.78 -9.96
N SER A 107 11.28 28.57 -8.89
CA SER A 107 12.20 29.71 -8.81
C SER A 107 13.67 29.27 -8.81
N TYR A 108 14.00 28.15 -8.15
CA TYR A 108 15.33 27.56 -8.19
C TYR A 108 15.71 27.03 -9.58
N LEU A 109 14.77 26.38 -10.27
CA LEU A 109 15.03 25.78 -11.59
C LEU A 109 15.20 26.84 -12.69
N ARG A 110 14.54 28.00 -12.59
CA ARG A 110 14.71 29.10 -13.57
C ARG A 110 16.03 29.87 -13.41
N LYS A 111 16.77 29.67 -12.32
CA LYS A 111 18.05 30.33 -12.04
C LYS A 111 19.27 29.50 -12.49
N LYS A 112 19.04 28.33 -13.09
CA LYS A 112 20.05 27.54 -13.81
C LYS A 112 19.90 27.78 -15.31
#